data_AF-A0AAV4E4Y6-F1
#
_entry.id   AF-A0AAV4E4Y6-F1
#
_cell.length_a   1.000
_cell.length_b   1.000
_cell.length_c   1.000
_cell.angle_alpha   90.00
_cell.angle_beta   90.00
_cell.angle_gamma   90.00
#
_symmetry.space_group_name_H-M   'P 1'
#
loop_
_entity.id
_entity.type
_entity.pdbx_description
1 polymer ?
#
loop_
_entity_poly.entity_id
_entity_poly.type
_entity_poly.pdbx_seq_one_letter_code
_entity_poly.pdbx_strand_id
1 'polypeptide(L)'
;MLAMMNERYQNNKALPFLGKFKLNYLLKPLKKEYPFLKNSDSSSLQVVNEFLTQSWKNFFQDKSGQSGKPRFHSRKYLKKSYTGKSIIKTAGKRYLKIPKLGYVKTSKTGVLQNTKIKRYTVLLEPLFASTGGNI
;
A
#
# COMPACT_ATOMS: atom_id res chain seq x y z
N MET A 1 2.44 10.50 6.94
CA MET A 1 3.78 10.33 6.31
C MET A 1 4.00 11.25 5.14
N LEU A 2 3.18 11.23 4.08
CA LEU A 2 3.39 12.09 2.91
C LEU A 2 3.47 13.59 3.26
N ALA A 3 2.53 14.10 4.09
CA ALA A 3 2.54 15.49 4.56
C ALA A 3 3.88 15.86 5.23
N MET A 4 4.31 15.08 6.22
CA MET A 4 5.61 15.24 6.88
C MET A 4 6.80 15.26 5.90
N MET A 5 6.80 14.43 4.86
CA MET A 5 7.88 14.45 3.85
C MET A 5 7.83 15.70 2.98
N ASN A 6 6.63 16.16 2.62
CA ASN A 6 6.45 17.40 1.88
C ASN A 6 6.92 18.61 2.70
N GLU A 7 6.53 18.71 3.97
CA GLU A 7 6.96 19.79 4.87
C GLU A 7 8.48 19.82 5.05
N ARG A 8 9.11 18.66 5.30
CA ARG A 8 10.57 18.56 5.36
C ARG A 8 11.25 19.09 4.10
N TYR A 9 10.72 18.72 2.94
CA TYR A 9 11.25 19.18 1.66
C TYR A 9 11.09 20.69 1.46
N GLN A 10 9.97 21.28 1.89
CA GLN A 10 9.77 22.73 1.80
C GLN A 10 10.69 23.49 2.76
N ASN A 11 10.84 23.00 3.99
CA ASN A 11 11.62 23.68 5.02
C ASN A 11 13.12 23.63 4.74
N ASN A 12 13.65 22.47 4.32
CA ASN A 12 15.07 22.34 4.00
C ASN A 12 15.32 21.17 3.02
N LYS A 13 15.61 21.54 1.77
CA LYS A 13 15.89 20.61 0.67
C LYS A 13 17.17 19.80 0.85
N ALA A 14 18.09 20.24 1.72
CA ALA A 14 19.35 19.56 2.02
C ALA A 14 19.25 18.56 3.19
N LEU A 15 18.08 18.43 3.83
CA LEU A 15 17.91 17.47 4.92
C LEU A 15 18.12 16.03 4.44
N PRO A 16 18.76 15.17 5.26
CA PRO A 16 18.94 13.78 4.94
C PRO A 16 17.58 13.08 4.79
N PHE A 17 17.44 12.34 3.70
CA PHE A 17 16.23 11.63 3.35
C PHE A 17 15.84 10.60 4.43
N LEU A 18 14.56 10.54 4.79
CA LEU A 18 14.06 9.61 5.79
C LEU A 18 13.85 8.21 5.19
N GLY A 19 14.74 7.28 5.53
CA GLY A 19 14.65 5.90 5.05
C GLY A 19 13.40 5.14 5.55
N LYS A 20 13.06 4.04 4.86
CA LYS A 20 11.89 3.20 5.14
C LYS A 20 11.78 2.74 6.60
N PHE A 21 12.90 2.39 7.23
CA PHE A 21 12.91 1.89 8.61
C PHE A 21 12.49 2.99 9.59
N LYS A 22 13.02 4.21 9.43
CA LYS A 22 12.64 5.38 10.25
C LYS A 22 11.15 5.69 10.10
N LEU A 23 10.61 5.66 8.87
CA LEU A 23 9.15 5.82 8.67
C LEU A 23 8.35 4.69 9.33
N ASN A 24 8.83 3.45 9.28
CA ASN A 24 8.11 2.33 9.90
C ASN A 24 8.08 2.45 11.44
N TYR A 25 9.14 2.96 12.07
CA TYR A 25 9.14 3.25 13.51
C TYR A 25 8.08 4.29 13.89
N LEU A 26 7.86 5.29 13.04
CA LEU A 26 6.85 6.33 13.25
C LEU A 26 5.41 5.81 13.13
N LEU A 27 5.17 4.61 12.60
CA LEU A 27 3.82 4.04 12.56
C LEU A 27 3.24 3.76 13.96
N LYS A 28 4.08 3.41 14.94
CA LYS A 28 3.63 3.11 16.32
C LYS A 28 3.03 4.36 17.00
N PRO A 29 3.73 5.51 17.07
CA PRO A 29 3.14 6.73 17.63
C PRO A 29 1.96 7.24 16.80
N LEU A 30 2.03 7.19 15.46
CA LEU A 30 0.91 7.64 14.62
C LEU A 30 -0.37 6.82 14.85
N LYS A 31 -0.26 5.51 15.11
CA LYS A 31 -1.43 4.69 15.46
C LYS A 31 -2.01 5.01 16.83
N LYS A 32 -1.25 5.65 17.73
CA LYS A 32 -1.76 6.16 19.00
C LYS A 32 -2.52 7.47 18.80
N GLU A 33 -1.92 8.39 18.04
CA GLU A 33 -2.48 9.72 17.73
C GLU A 33 -3.70 9.65 16.81
N TYR A 34 -3.69 8.74 15.83
CA TYR A 34 -4.76 8.54 14.84
C TYR A 34 -5.32 7.12 14.92
N PRO A 35 -6.33 6.87 15.80
CA PRO A 35 -6.88 5.54 16.02
C PRO A 35 -7.40 4.85 14.75
N PHE A 36 -7.91 5.61 13.77
CA PHE A 36 -8.42 5.06 12.51
C PHE A 36 -7.34 4.27 11.72
N LEU A 37 -6.05 4.55 11.93
CA LEU A 37 -4.95 3.80 11.30
C LEU A 37 -4.86 2.35 11.79
N LYS A 38 -5.55 1.99 12.88
CA LYS A 38 -5.64 0.60 13.38
C LYS A 38 -6.59 -0.27 12.54
N ASN A 39 -7.43 0.35 11.71
CA ASN A 39 -8.33 -0.34 10.78
C ASN A 39 -7.52 -1.02 9.66
N SER A 40 -6.42 -0.39 9.24
CA SER A 40 -5.48 -0.96 8.27
C SER A 40 -4.43 -1.84 8.93
N ASP A 41 -4.03 -2.90 8.24
CA ASP A 41 -2.93 -3.73 8.70
C ASP A 41 -1.60 -2.94 8.68
N SER A 42 -0.74 -3.21 9.66
CA SER A 42 0.59 -2.60 9.73
C SER A 42 1.42 -2.92 8.47
N SER A 43 1.27 -4.11 7.90
CA SER A 43 2.00 -4.48 6.68
C SER A 43 1.61 -3.61 5.47
N SER A 44 0.35 -3.21 5.38
CA SER A 44 -0.15 -2.33 4.32
C SER A 44 0.46 -0.93 4.44
N LEU A 45 0.48 -0.37 5.65
CA LEU A 45 1.10 0.93 5.91
C LEU A 45 2.60 0.92 5.63
N GLN A 46 3.30 -0.19 5.91
CA GLN A 46 4.71 -0.36 5.58
C GLN A 46 4.95 -0.40 4.05
N VAL A 47 4.05 -1.02 3.28
CA VAL A 47 4.13 -1.00 1.81
C VAL A 47 3.96 0.41 1.27
N VAL A 48 3.02 1.19 1.83
CA VAL A 48 2.85 2.60 1.47
C VAL A 48 4.11 3.41 1.78
N ASN A 49 4.72 3.20 2.95
CA ASN A 49 6.01 3.82 3.29
C ASN A 49 7.13 3.42 2.33
N GLU A 50 7.17 2.16 1.90
CA GLU A 50 8.15 1.65 0.95
C GLU A 50 8.03 2.37 -0.39
N PHE A 51 6.82 2.46 -0.95
CA PHE A 51 6.58 3.20 -2.19
C PHE A 51 6.90 4.68 -2.05
N LEU A 52 6.44 5.32 -0.97
CA LEU A 52 6.78 6.71 -0.67
C LEU A 52 8.29 6.90 -0.68
N THR A 53 9.02 6.03 0.02
CA THR A 53 10.48 6.17 0.11
C THR A 53 11.19 5.95 -1.20
N GLN A 54 10.74 4.97 -1.98
CA GLN A 54 11.33 4.66 -3.26
C GLN A 54 11.13 5.80 -4.26
N SER A 55 9.94 6.39 -4.32
CA SER A 55 9.66 7.51 -5.22
C SER A 55 10.53 8.73 -4.90
N TRP A 56 10.69 9.07 -3.63
CA TRP A 56 11.58 10.17 -3.21
C TRP A 56 13.05 9.83 -3.44
N LYS A 57 13.46 8.58 -3.17
CA LYS A 57 14.83 8.13 -3.46
C LYS A 57 15.15 8.28 -4.95
N ASN A 58 14.24 7.85 -5.83
CA ASN A 58 14.41 8.00 -7.28
C ASN A 58 14.53 9.47 -7.67
N PHE A 59 13.67 10.33 -7.11
CA PHE A 59 13.74 11.78 -7.34
C PHE A 59 15.10 12.39 -6.94
N PHE A 60 15.65 12.03 -5.78
CA PHE A 60 16.95 12.56 -5.36
C PHE A 60 18.15 11.95 -6.08
N GLN A 61 18.01 10.72 -6.60
CA GLN A 61 19.07 10.03 -7.33
C GLN A 61 19.12 10.44 -8.81
N ASP A 62 18.03 10.97 -9.34
CA ASP A 62 17.97 11.40 -10.72
C ASP A 62 18.77 12.68 -10.94
N LYS A 63 20.00 12.52 -11.43
CA LYS A 63 20.89 13.62 -11.80
C LYS A 63 20.54 14.27 -13.15
N SER A 64 19.66 13.64 -13.93
CA SER A 64 19.25 14.16 -15.25
C SER A 64 18.19 15.25 -15.16
N GLY A 65 17.53 15.41 -14.00
CA GLY A 65 16.46 16.38 -13.79
C GLY A 65 15.15 16.03 -14.51
N GLN A 66 15.05 14.87 -15.15
CA GLN A 66 13.85 14.44 -15.86
C GLN A 66 12.71 14.02 -14.91
N SER A 67 13.07 13.45 -13.77
CA SER A 67 12.12 13.05 -12.73
C SER A 67 11.74 14.26 -11.88
N GLY A 68 10.55 14.80 -12.12
CA GLY A 68 9.96 15.82 -11.26
C GLY A 68 9.62 15.28 -9.86
N LYS A 69 9.20 16.19 -8.96
CA LYS A 69 8.75 15.85 -7.61
C LYS A 69 7.70 14.72 -7.66
N PRO A 70 7.81 13.67 -6.81
CA PRO A 70 6.84 12.59 -6.78
C PRO A 70 5.40 13.10 -6.58
N ARG A 71 4.51 12.74 -7.49
CA ARG A 71 3.07 13.03 -7.40
C ARG A 71 2.32 11.77 -6.98
N PHE A 72 1.53 11.87 -5.91
CA PHE A 72 0.70 10.78 -5.41
C PHE A 72 -0.77 11.05 -5.70
N HIS A 73 -1.54 9.97 -5.87
CA HIS A 73 -2.97 10.05 -6.13
C HIS A 73 -3.69 10.76 -4.99
N SER A 74 -4.64 11.64 -5.34
CA SER A 74 -5.52 12.27 -4.36
C SER A 74 -6.59 11.29 -3.91
N ARG A 75 -7.21 11.55 -2.76
CA ARG A 75 -8.33 10.77 -2.24
C ARG A 75 -9.51 10.67 -3.22
N LYS A 76 -9.69 11.66 -4.11
CA LYS A 76 -10.85 11.80 -4.99
C LYS A 76 -10.84 10.81 -6.19
N TYR A 77 -9.68 10.28 -6.57
CA TYR A 77 -9.53 9.41 -7.76
C TYR A 77 -9.08 7.98 -7.39
N LEU A 78 -9.71 7.35 -6.39
CA LEU A 78 -9.24 6.07 -5.89
C LEU A 78 -10.02 4.89 -6.48
N LYS A 79 -9.37 4.10 -7.35
CA LYS A 79 -9.69 2.68 -7.49
C LYS A 79 -9.50 2.05 -6.11
N LYS A 80 -10.57 1.55 -5.50
CA LYS A 80 -10.56 1.00 -4.14
C LYS A 80 -9.71 -0.28 -4.11
N SER A 81 -8.40 -0.12 -3.95
CA SER A 81 -7.44 -1.21 -3.86
C SER A 81 -6.78 -1.25 -2.48
N TYR A 82 -6.38 -2.44 -2.08
CA TYR A 82 -5.72 -2.70 -0.82
C TYR A 82 -4.51 -3.59 -1.05
N THR A 83 -3.31 -3.05 -0.80
CA THR A 83 -2.06 -3.78 -0.93
C THR A 83 -1.46 -4.05 0.44
N GLY A 84 -1.02 -5.28 0.66
CA GLY A 84 -0.35 -5.71 1.88
C GLY A 84 0.74 -6.73 1.61
N LYS A 85 1.51 -7.04 2.65
CA LYS A 85 2.59 -8.05 2.61
C LYS A 85 2.56 -8.99 3.82
N SER A 86 1.41 -9.09 4.47
CA SER A 86 1.21 -10.00 5.60
C SER A 86 1.04 -11.45 5.13
N ILE A 87 1.08 -12.36 6.10
CA ILE A 87 0.83 -13.78 5.88
C ILE A 87 -0.67 -13.97 5.60
N ILE A 88 -0.97 -14.47 4.39
CA ILE A 88 -2.30 -14.94 4.01
C ILE A 88 -2.40 -16.42 4.32
N LYS A 89 -3.54 -16.85 4.86
CA LYS A 89 -3.83 -18.28 5.09
C LYS A 89 -4.91 -18.75 4.13
N THR A 90 -4.77 -19.96 3.60
CA THR A 90 -5.82 -20.62 2.83
C THR A 90 -6.88 -21.15 3.80
N ALA A 91 -8.14 -20.75 3.61
CA ALA A 91 -9.27 -21.15 4.44
C ALA A 91 -10.20 -22.04 3.62
N GLY A 92 -9.85 -23.31 3.47
CA GLY A 92 -10.61 -24.27 2.67
C GLY A 92 -10.40 -24.11 1.15
N LYS A 93 -11.26 -24.80 0.37
CA LYS A 93 -11.04 -24.97 -1.09
C LYS A 93 -11.19 -23.69 -1.90
N ARG A 94 -11.89 -22.66 -1.43
CA ARG A 94 -12.17 -21.45 -2.24
C ARG A 94 -12.01 -20.11 -1.51
N TYR A 95 -11.32 -20.08 -0.36
CA TYR A 95 -11.15 -18.83 0.38
C TYR A 95 -9.72 -18.61 0.85
N LEU A 96 -9.33 -17.35 0.88
CA LEU A 96 -8.13 -16.84 1.52
C LEU A 96 -8.53 -15.95 2.69
N LYS A 97 -7.86 -16.10 3.83
CA LYS A 97 -7.98 -15.21 4.98
C LYS A 97 -6.90 -14.14 4.90
N ILE A 98 -7.32 -12.90 4.65
CA ILE A 98 -6.47 -11.72 4.60
C ILE A 98 -6.63 -10.94 5.92
N PRO A 99 -5.53 -10.51 6.57
CA PRO A 99 -5.60 -9.69 7.77
C PRO A 99 -6.40 -8.40 7.54
N LYS A 100 -7.28 -8.08 8.50
CA LYS A 100 -8.22 -6.95 8.52
C LYS A 100 -9.33 -6.97 7.47
N LEU A 101 -9.13 -7.60 6.32
CA LEU A 101 -10.16 -7.76 5.28
C LEU A 101 -11.04 -9.01 5.45
N GLY A 102 -10.57 -10.03 6.17
CA GLY A 102 -11.33 -11.26 6.40
C GLY A 102 -11.20 -12.27 5.26
N TYR A 103 -12.28 -12.98 4.95
CA TYR A 103 -12.29 -14.03 3.95
C TYR A 103 -12.55 -13.47 2.55
N VAL A 104 -11.67 -13.77 1.60
CA VAL A 104 -11.79 -13.40 0.20
C VAL A 104 -11.92 -14.67 -0.63
N LYS A 105 -12.96 -14.74 -1.46
CA LYS A 105 -13.21 -15.88 -2.34
C LYS A 105 -12.19 -15.92 -3.48
N THR A 106 -11.66 -17.09 -3.78
CA THR A 106 -10.77 -17.32 -4.93
C THR A 106 -10.87 -18.76 -5.42
N SER A 107 -10.74 -18.96 -6.73
CA SER A 107 -10.61 -20.29 -7.33
C SER A 107 -9.16 -20.80 -7.35
N LYS A 108 -8.19 -19.96 -7.00
CA LYS A 108 -6.74 -20.23 -7.16
C LYS A 108 -6.08 -20.84 -5.92
N THR A 109 -6.86 -21.30 -4.95
CA THR A 109 -6.34 -21.91 -3.70
C THR A 109 -5.37 -23.07 -3.93
N GLY A 110 -5.58 -23.90 -4.96
CA GLY A 110 -4.67 -25.01 -5.29
C GLY A 110 -3.27 -24.54 -5.67
N VAL A 111 -3.15 -23.44 -6.42
CA VAL A 111 -1.84 -22.84 -6.77
C VAL A 111 -1.17 -22.20 -5.55
N LEU A 112 -1.97 -21.77 -4.57
CA LEU A 112 -1.50 -21.05 -3.39
C LEU A 112 -1.11 -21.96 -2.21
N GLN A 113 -1.39 -23.27 -2.27
CA GLN A 113 -1.15 -24.19 -1.14
C GLN A 113 0.33 -24.32 -0.76
N ASN A 114 1.24 -24.35 -1.74
CA ASN A 114 2.67 -24.56 -1.51
C ASN A 114 3.52 -23.34 -1.89
N THR A 115 2.93 -22.14 -1.89
CA THR A 115 3.64 -20.93 -2.28
C THR A 115 3.67 -19.88 -1.17
N LYS A 116 4.80 -19.16 -1.10
CA LYS A 116 4.97 -18.04 -0.18
C LYS A 116 4.54 -16.75 -0.86
N ILE A 117 3.36 -16.24 -0.50
CA ILE A 117 2.89 -14.94 -0.98
C ILE A 117 3.73 -13.83 -0.33
N LYS A 118 4.50 -13.10 -1.15
CA LYS A 118 5.32 -11.95 -0.69
C LYS A 118 4.52 -10.65 -0.57
N ARG A 119 3.55 -10.45 -1.46
CA ARG A 119 2.71 -9.26 -1.57
C ARG A 119 1.40 -9.63 -2.23
N TYR A 120 0.33 -8.95 -1.83
CA TYR A 120 -1.00 -9.12 -2.42
C TYR A 120 -1.64 -7.77 -2.64
N THR A 121 -2.48 -7.68 -3.67
CA THR A 121 -3.34 -6.53 -3.93
C THR A 121 -4.77 -7.04 -4.14
N VAL A 122 -5.70 -6.52 -3.35
CA VAL A 122 -7.13 -6.76 -3.50
C VAL A 122 -7.70 -5.52 -4.18
N LEU A 123 -8.38 -5.71 -5.30
CA LEU A 123 -9.12 -4.65 -5.98
C LEU A 123 -10.60 -4.86 -5.70
N LEU A 124 -11.30 -3.84 -5.22
CA LEU A 124 -12.74 -3.81 -5.28
C LEU A 124 -13.13 -3.30 -6.67
N GLU A 125 -13.61 -4.22 -7.51
CA GLU A 125 -14.24 -3.83 -8.76
C GLU A 125 -15.50 -3.01 -8.45
N PRO A 126 -15.65 -1.82 -9.06
CA PRO A 126 -16.90 -1.10 -8.98
C PRO A 126 -18.01 -1.98 -9.59
N LEU A 127 -19.13 -2.08 -8.89
CA LEU A 127 -20.38 -2.63 -9.41
C LEU A 127 -20.91 -1.70 -10.51
N PHE A 128 -20.22 -1.60 -11.64
CA PHE A 128 -20.87 -1.17 -12.86
C PHE A 128 -21.71 -2.35 -13.31
N ALA A 129 -23.02 -2.09 -13.48
CA ALA A 129 -23.99 -3.05 -13.95
C ALA A 129 -23.37 -3.91 -15.06
N SER A 130 -23.53 -5.22 -14.92
CA SER A 130 -23.41 -6.12 -16.05
C SER A 130 -24.42 -5.66 -17.11
N THR A 131 -24.02 -4.76 -18.00
CA THR A 131 -24.61 -4.72 -19.34
C THR A 131 -24.30 -6.09 -19.92
N GLY A 132 -25.31 -6.95 -19.91
CA GLY A 132 -25.25 -8.26 -20.53
C GLY A 132 -24.79 -8.10 -21.96
N GLY A 133 -23.67 -8.74 -22.27
CA GLY A 133 -23.29 -9.10 -23.62
C GLY A 133 -23.40 -10.62 -23.73
N ASN A 134 -24.63 -11.11 -23.89
CA ASN A 134 -24.89 -12.28 -24.72
C ASN A 134 -25.05 -11.72 -26.13
N ILE A 135 -24.10 -11.93 -27.03
CA ILE A 135 -24.14 -12.78 -28.24
C ILE A 135 -22.71 -12.87 -28.79
#